data_AF-A0A7J6SRY1-F1
#
_entry.id   AF-A0A7J6SRY1-F1
#
_cell.length_a   1.000
_cell.length_b   1.000
_cell.length_c   1.000
_cell.angle_alpha   90.00
_cell.angle_beta   90.00
_cell.angle_gamma   90.00
#
_symmetry.space_group_name_H-M   'P 1'
#
loop_
_entity.id
_entity.type
_entity.pdbx_description
1 polymer ?
#
loop_
_entity_poly.entity_id
_entity_poly.type
_entity_poly.pdbx_seq_one_letter_code
_entity_poly.pdbx_strand_id
1 'polypeptide(L)' 'MIATMRPDIDHPDEYVRNTTARAFAVVASALGVPQIMLFLKAVCQSKKSWQARHTGIKIV' A
#
# COMPACT_ATOMS: atom_id res chain seq x y z
N MET A 1 11.99 -0.93 1.66
CA MET A 1 10.83 -0.12 1.21
C MET A 1 9.51 -0.71 1.69
N ILE A 2 9.19 -1.98 1.41
CA ILE A 2 7.90 -2.57 1.85
C ILE A 2 7.77 -2.60 3.38
N ALA A 3 8.81 -3.03 4.10
CA ALA A 3 8.77 -3.12 5.56
C ALA A 3 8.63 -1.74 6.25
N THR A 4 9.17 -0.68 5.65
CA THR A 4 9.13 0.69 6.21
C THR A 4 7.77 1.35 6.00
N MET A 5 7.09 1.08 4.89
CA MET A 5 5.77 1.66 4.57
C MET A 5 4.58 0.85 5.08
N ARG A 6 4.81 -0.40 5.53
CA ARG A 6 3.76 -1.29 6.03
C ARG A 6 2.89 -0.72 7.16
N PRO A 7 3.42 -0.06 8.21
CA PRO A 7 2.59 0.50 9.28
C PRO A 7 1.75 1.71 8.83
N ASP A 8 2.11 2.35 7.72
CA ASP A 8 1.40 3.55 7.24
C ASP A 8 0.16 3.22 6.39
N ILE A 9 0.00 1.95 6.00
CA ILE A 9 -1.08 1.48 5.12
C ILE A 9 -2.43 1.42 5.84
N ASP A 10 -2.45 1.06 7.11
CA ASP A 10 -3.62 1.05 7.99
C ASP A 10 -3.64 2.20 9.00
N HIS A 11 -2.81 3.23 8.78
CA HIS A 11 -2.76 4.42 9.62
C HIS A 11 -4.14 5.10 9.74
N PRO A 12 -4.58 5.58 10.92
CA PRO A 12 -5.91 6.19 11.11
C PRO A 12 -6.09 7.51 10.33
N ASP A 13 -5.02 8.27 10.13
CA ASP A 13 -5.03 9.51 9.32
C ASP A 13 -5.02 9.21 7.81
N GLU A 14 -5.95 9.83 7.08
CA GLU A 14 -6.04 9.72 5.63
C GLU A 14 -4.88 10.37 4.88
N TYR A 15 -4.32 11.47 5.40
CA TYR A 15 -3.22 12.17 4.74
C TYR A 15 -1.98 11.27 4.63
N VAL A 16 -1.67 10.55 5.70
CA VAL A 16 -0.59 9.56 5.74
C VAL A 16 -0.85 8.42 4.75
N ARG A 17 -2.06 7.87 4.71
CA ARG A 17 -2.43 6.81 3.74
C ARG A 17 -2.32 7.28 2.29
N ASN A 18 -2.77 8.50 2.00
CA ASN A 18 -2.73 9.07 0.65
C ASN A 18 -1.30 9.29 0.16
N THR A 19 -0.43 9.79 1.04
CA THR A 19 0.98 9.98 0.75
C THR A 19 1.67 8.63 0.55
N THR A 20 1.37 7.65 1.40
CA THR A 20 1.90 6.29 1.32
C THR A 20 1.50 5.61 0.02
N ALA A 21 0.23 5.73 -0.40
CA ALA A 21 -0.24 5.15 -1.65
C ALA A 21 0.52 5.69 -2.86
N ARG A 22 0.73 7.01 -2.92
CA ARG A 22 1.50 7.66 -3.99
C ARG A 22 2.98 7.25 -3.97
N ALA A 23 3.59 7.20 -2.80
CA ALA A 23 4.97 6.74 -2.65
C ALA A 23 5.13 5.29 -3.12
N PHE A 24 4.16 4.43 -2.81
CA PHE A 24 4.17 3.03 -3.22
C PHE A 24 4.06 2.86 -4.75
N ALA A 25 3.24 3.68 -5.41
CA ALA A 25 3.14 3.70 -6.87
C ALA A 25 4.48 4.06 -7.54
N VAL A 26 5.21 5.04 -6.98
CA VAL A 26 6.56 5.39 -7.46
C VAL A 26 7.53 4.21 -7.27
N VAL A 27 7.50 3.56 -6.11
CA VAL A 27 8.35 2.37 -5.85
C VAL A 27 8.01 1.23 -6.81
N ALA A 28 6.73 1.02 -7.14
CA ALA A 28 6.28 0.04 -8.12
C ALA A 28 6.81 0.33 -9.52
N SER A 29 6.86 1.61 -9.91
CA SER A 29 7.45 2.02 -11.19
C SER A 29 8.98 1.80 -11.24
N ALA A 30 9.67 1.94 -10.11
CA ALA A 30 11.12 1.78 -10.04
C ALA A 30 11.57 0.31 -9.98
N LEU A 31 10.87 -0.54 -9.20
CA LEU A 31 11.23 -1.95 -9.00
C LEU A 31 10.53 -2.90 -9.98
N GLY A 32 9.46 -2.44 -10.61
CA GLY A 32 8.58 -3.25 -11.46
C GLY A 32 7.41 -3.87 -10.69
N VAL A 33 6.22 -3.79 -11.31
CA VAL A 33 4.95 -4.29 -10.78
C VAL A 33 4.98 -5.77 -10.35
N PRO A 34 5.63 -6.71 -11.07
CA PRO A 34 5.62 -8.12 -10.69
C PRO A 34 6.17 -8.39 -9.27
N GLN A 35 7.15 -7.61 -8.83
CA GLN A 35 7.78 -7.75 -7.51
C GLN A 35 6.85 -7.31 -6.36
N ILE A 36 5.86 -6.48 -6.66
CA ILE A 36 4.92 -5.91 -5.68
C ILE A 36 3.55 -6.58 -5.71
N MET A 37 3.26 -7.37 -6.76
CA MET A 37 1.99 -8.05 -6.98
C MET A 37 1.50 -8.86 -5.77
N LEU A 38 2.39 -9.67 -5.15
CA LEU A 38 2.04 -10.48 -3.98
C LEU A 38 1.69 -9.62 -2.77
N PHE A 39 2.38 -8.50 -2.59
CA PHE A 39 2.11 -7.56 -1.51
C PHE A 39 0.76 -6.85 -1.70
N LEU A 40 0.50 -6.32 -2.90
CA LEU A 40 -0.77 -5.65 -3.20
C LEU A 40 -1.96 -6.60 -3.05
N LYS A 41 -1.82 -7.86 -3.50
CA LYS A 41 -2.87 -8.87 -3.30
C LYS A 41 -3.16 -9.08 -1.81
N ALA A 42 -2.14 -9.17 -0.97
CA ALA A 42 -2.30 -9.34 0.47
C ALA A 42 -2.95 -8.11 1.15
N VAL A 43 -2.57 -6.89 0.74
CA VAL A 43 -3.12 -5.64 1.29
C VAL A 43 -4.58 -5.44 0.85
N CYS A 44 -4.88 -5.59 -0.44
CA CYS A 44 -6.24 -5.47 -0.99
C CYS A 44 -7.21 -6.52 -0.42
N GLN A 45 -6.71 -7.69 -0.01
CA GLN A 45 -7.51 -8.76 0.61
C GLN A 45 -7.41 -8.80 2.14
N SER A 46 -6.79 -7.80 2.77
CA SER A 46 -6.62 -7.78 4.22
C SER A 46 -7.96 -7.74 4.95
N LYS A 47 -8.18 -8.70 5.86
CA LYS A 47 -9.37 -8.74 6.73
C LYS A 47 -9.18 -7.96 8.05
N LYS A 48 -7.96 -7.49 8.34
CA LYS A 48 -7.63 -6.82 9.61
C LYS A 48 -8.14 -5.40 9.69
N SER A 49 -8.04 -4.66 8.58
CA SER A 49 -8.33 -3.23 8.50
C SER A 49 -8.99 -2.93 7.16
N TRP A 50 -10.04 -2.11 7.17
CA TRP A 50 -10.62 -1.58 5.94
C TRP A 50 -9.75 -0.48 5.34
N GLN A 51 -9.03 0.28 6.19
CA GLN A 51 -8.05 1.28 5.76
C GLN A 51 -6.96 0.65 4.91
N ALA A 52 -6.44 -0.51 5.32
CA ALA A 52 -5.46 -1.27 4.53
C ALA A 52 -6.00 -1.60 3.13
N ARG A 53 -7.25 -2.09 3.03
CA ARG A 53 -7.88 -2.41 1.75
C ARG A 53 -8.05 -1.17 0.87
N HIS A 54 -8.53 -0.08 1.47
CA HIS A 54 -8.71 1.19 0.77
C HIS A 54 -7.38 1.74 0.25
N THR A 55 -6.33 1.77 1.07
CA THR A 55 -4.99 2.19 0.65
C THR A 55 -4.41 1.26 -0.41
N GLY A 56 -4.60 -0.06 -0.27
CA GLY A 56 -4.18 -1.06 -1.25
C GLY A 56 -4.78 -0.83 -2.64
N ILE A 57 -6.08 -0.56 -2.70
CA ILE A 57 -6.78 -0.23 -3.95
C ILE A 57 -6.28 1.10 -4.51
N LYS A 58 -5.98 2.08 -3.66
CA LYS A 58 -5.48 3.41 -4.07
C LYS A 58 -4.05 3.40 -4.62
N ILE A 59 -3.27 2.33 -4.37
CA ILE A 59 -1.93 2.16 -4.95
C ILE A 59 -2.02 1.72 -6.43
N VAL A 60 -3.09 1.02 -6.80
CA VAL A 60 -3.36 0.56 -8.18
C VAL A 60 -3.89 1.72 -9.02
#